data_AF-A0A433YER2-F1
#
_entry.id   AF-A0A433YER2-F1
#
_cell.length_a   1.000
_cell.length_b   1.000
_cell.length_c   1.000
_cell.angle_alpha   90.00
_cell.angle_beta   90.00
_cell.angle_gamma   90.00
#
_symmetry.space_group_name_H-M   'P 1'
#
loop_
_entity.id
_entity.type
_entity.pdbx_description
1 polymer ?
#
loop_
_entity_poly.entity_id
_entity_poly.type
_entity_poly.pdbx_seq_one_letter_code
_entity_poly.pdbx_strand_id
1 'polypeptide(L)' 'MADKMDKLASQQPGFLGVESVRDDSGSGITISYWDSLEAISNWKKNQSHLVAQEKGKQEWYENYSVKICKVEREYSSSGQ' A
#
# COMPACT_ATOMS: atom_id res chain seq x y z
N MET A 1 3.29 -6.01 -10.24
CA MET A 1 3.45 -6.29 -8.78
C MET A 1 2.49 -5.45 -7.96
N ALA A 2 2.34 -4.15 -8.26
CA ALA A 2 1.29 -3.29 -7.68
C ALA A 2 -0.09 -3.99 -7.74
N ASP A 3 -0.53 -4.44 -8.92
CA ASP A 3 -1.83 -5.10 -9.09
C ASP A 3 -2.04 -6.36 -8.23
N LYS A 4 -0.95 -7.08 -7.90
CA LYS A 4 -1.01 -8.27 -7.05
C LYS A 4 -1.10 -7.89 -5.57
N MET A 5 -0.35 -6.87 -5.15
CA MET A 5 -0.42 -6.35 -3.78
C MET A 5 -1.77 -5.66 -3.52
N ASP A 6 -2.29 -4.93 -4.50
CA ASP A 6 -3.59 -4.24 -4.41
C ASP A 6 -4.72 -5.26 -4.24
N LYS A 7 -4.71 -6.34 -5.04
CA LYS A 7 -5.68 -7.45 -4.90
C LYS A 7 -5.58 -8.20 -3.58
N LEU A 8 -4.40 -8.27 -2.97
CA LEU A 8 -4.21 -8.96 -1.69
C LEU A 8 -4.56 -8.06 -0.52
N ALA A 9 -4.25 -6.77 -0.61
CA ALA A 9 -4.67 -5.75 0.34
C ALA A 9 -6.20 -5.65 0.37
N SER A 10 -6.86 -5.69 -0.79
CA SER A 10 -8.32 -5.61 -0.90
C SER A 10 -9.08 -6.80 -0.27
N GLN A 11 -8.38 -7.88 0.05
CA GLN A 11 -8.97 -9.05 0.74
C GLN A 11 -8.78 -8.99 2.26
N GLN A 12 -8.03 -8.01 2.77
CA GLN A 12 -7.76 -7.91 4.19
C GLN A 12 -8.93 -7.24 4.92
N PRO A 13 -9.29 -7.73 6.13
CA PRO A 13 -10.20 -7.02 7.01
C PRO A 13 -9.70 -5.59 7.28
N GLY A 14 -10.61 -4.63 7.23
CA GLY A 14 -10.32 -3.22 7.49
C GLY A 14 -9.68 -2.46 6.34
N PHE A 15 -9.50 -3.06 5.15
CA PHE A 15 -9.11 -2.33 3.95
C PHE A 15 -10.24 -1.45 3.42
N LEU A 16 -9.93 -0.18 3.13
CA LEU A 16 -10.89 0.81 2.66
C LEU A 16 -10.67 1.21 1.19
N GLY A 17 -9.45 1.09 0.68
CA GLY A 17 -9.11 1.48 -0.69
C GLY A 17 -7.61 1.58 -0.92
N VAL A 18 -7.23 1.76 -2.18
CA VAL A 18 -5.84 1.98 -2.58
C VAL A 18 -5.78 2.94 -3.76
N GLU A 19 -4.79 3.82 -3.72
CA GLU A 19 -4.40 4.72 -4.79
C GLU A 19 -2.94 4.44 -5.13
N SER A 20 -2.66 4.27 -6.43
CA SER A 20 -1.32 3.98 -6.90
C SER A 20 -1.03 4.82 -8.13
N VAL A 21 0.07 5.57 -8.09
CA VAL A 21 0.56 6.36 -9.22
C VAL A 21 2.01 5.96 -9.46
N ARG A 22 2.36 5.75 -10.72
CA ARG A 22 3.72 5.47 -11.18
C ARG A 22 4.07 6.39 -12.32
N ASP A 23 5.33 6.78 -12.40
CA ASP A 23 5.88 7.46 -13.55
C ASP A 23 6.55 6.47 -14.53
N ASP A 24 6.90 6.96 -15.71
CA ASP A 24 7.58 6.19 -16.76
C ASP A 24 9.01 5.76 -16.34
N SER A 25 9.56 6.39 -15.29
CA SER A 25 10.88 6.09 -14.72
C SER A 25 10.84 4.92 -13.74
N GLY A 26 9.65 4.38 -13.44
CA GLY A 26 9.43 3.28 -12.50
C GLY A 26 9.31 3.70 -11.03
N SER A 27 9.38 4.99 -10.73
CA SER A 27 9.10 5.52 -9.39
C SER A 27 7.60 5.60 -9.17
N GLY A 28 7.16 5.39 -7.93
CA GLY A 28 5.74 5.42 -7.64
C GLY A 28 5.42 5.51 -6.17
N ILE A 29 4.20 5.96 -5.92
CA ILE A 29 3.61 6.05 -4.58
C ILE A 29 2.38 5.15 -4.58
N THR A 30 2.24 4.38 -3.51
CA THR A 30 1.04 3.58 -3.24
C THR A 30 0.54 3.96 -1.85
N ILE A 31 -0.70 4.45 -1.78
CA ILE A 31 -1.40 4.80 -0.55
C ILE A 31 -2.52 3.78 -0.39
N SER A 32 -2.53 3.08 0.74
CA SER A 32 -3.63 2.19 1.10
C SER A 32 -4.32 2.73 2.35
N TYR A 33 -5.65 2.73 2.31
CA TYR A 33 -6.51 3.26 3.36
C TYR A 33 -7.06 2.11 4.20
N TRP A 34 -7.08 2.31 5.52
CA TRP A 34 -7.42 1.27 6.50
C TRP A 34 -8.24 1.85 7.64
N ASP A 35 -9.15 1.05 8.19
CA ASP A 35 -10.02 1.47 9.30
C ASP A 35 -9.30 1.58 10.66
N SER A 36 -8.14 0.92 10.80
CA SER A 36 -7.47 0.77 12.07
C SER A 36 -5.97 0.49 11.91
N LEU A 37 -5.20 0.85 12.94
CA LEU A 37 -3.78 0.51 13.03
C LEU A 37 -3.55 -1.00 13.15
N GLU A 38 -4.52 -1.75 13.68
CA GLU A 38 -4.46 -3.21 13.76
C GLU A 38 -4.54 -3.84 12.36
N ALA A 39 -5.49 -3.41 11.53
CA ALA A 39 -5.60 -3.85 10.15
C ALA A 39 -4.32 -3.56 9.35
N ILE A 40 -3.74 -2.36 9.52
CA ILE A 40 -2.44 -2.00 8.94
C ILE A 40 -1.32 -2.94 9.39
N SER A 41 -1.26 -3.24 10.69
CA SER A 41 -0.24 -4.14 11.26
C SER A 41 -0.35 -5.55 10.71
N ASN A 42 -1.57 -6.08 10.61
CA ASN A 42 -1.85 -7.39 10.05
C ASN A 42 -1.50 -7.45 8.56
N TRP A 43 -1.86 -6.40 7.80
CA TRP A 43 -1.47 -6.30 6.40
C TRP A 43 0.05 -6.23 6.23
N LYS A 44 0.75 -5.42 7.02
CA LYS A 44 2.22 -5.30 6.95
C LYS A 44 2.90 -6.65 7.16
N LYS A 45 2.40 -7.50 8.06
CA LYS A 45 2.91 -8.87 8.26
C LYS A 45 2.71 -9.74 7.02
N ASN A 46 1.52 -9.68 6.42
CA ASN A 46 1.20 -10.41 5.18
C ASN A 46 2.06 -9.92 4.00
N GLN A 47 2.16 -8.61 3.79
CA GLN A 47 2.95 -8.00 2.72
C GLN A 47 4.45 -8.30 2.89
N SER A 48 5.00 -8.20 4.10
CA SER A 48 6.42 -8.49 4.36
C SER A 48 6.79 -9.92 3.95
N HIS A 49 5.90 -10.89 4.18
CA HIS A 49 6.11 -12.27 3.76
C HIS A 49 6.01 -12.45 2.24
N LEU A 50 5.03 -11.81 1.59
CA LEU A 50 4.85 -11.90 0.14
C LEU A 50 5.99 -11.23 -0.63
N VAL A 51 6.43 -10.05 -0.17
CA VAL A 51 7.56 -9.33 -0.75
C VAL A 51 8.86 -10.09 -0.57
N ALA A 52 9.08 -10.68 0.61
CA ALA A 52 10.25 -11.53 0.86
C ALA A 52 10.26 -12.82 0.00
N GLN A 53 9.09 -13.34 -0.37
CA GLN A 53 8.98 -14.50 -1.27
C GLN A 53 9.18 -14.15 -2.74
N GLU A 54 8.70 -13.00 -3.22
CA GLU A 54 8.67 -12.74 -4.66
C GLU A 54 9.99 -12.23 -5.23
N LYS A 55 10.81 -11.44 -4.52
CA LYS A 55 12.11 -10.99 -5.02
C LYS A 55 13.09 -10.74 -3.87
N GLY A 56 14.29 -11.28 -4.03
CA GLY A 56 15.38 -11.25 -3.06
C GLY A 56 15.55 -9.91 -2.35
N LYS A 57 15.67 -10.00 -1.02
CA LYS A 57 15.95 -8.97 -0.01
C LYS A 57 16.94 -7.86 -0.36
N GLN A 58 17.68 -7.92 -1.47
CA GLN A 58 18.80 -7.03 -1.78
C GLN A 58 18.44 -5.89 -2.74
N GLU A 59 17.64 -6.10 -3.78
CA GLU A 59 17.47 -5.07 -4.83
C GLU A 59 16.34 -4.06 -4.55
N TRP A 60 15.30 -4.45 -3.82
CA TRP A 60 14.11 -3.62 -3.64
C TRP A 60 14.08 -2.84 -2.32
N TYR A 61 14.85 -3.27 -1.33
CA TYR A 61 14.92 -2.60 -0.03
C TYR A 61 15.86 -1.40 -0.02
N GLU A 62 16.66 -1.18 -1.06
CA GLU A 62 17.69 -0.12 -1.01
C GLU A 62 17.08 1.27 -0.83
N ASN A 63 15.90 1.58 -1.37
CA ASN A 63 15.32 2.92 -1.27
C ASN A 63 13.78 2.95 -1.28
N TYR A 64 13.13 2.66 -0.15
CA TYR A 64 11.71 3.00 0.04
C TYR A 64 11.43 3.54 1.44
N SER A 65 10.34 4.30 1.57
CA SER A 65 9.85 4.83 2.85
C SER A 65 8.38 4.46 3.04
N VAL A 66 8.03 4.01 4.24
CA VAL A 66 6.64 3.75 4.62
C VAL A 66 6.27 4.70 5.75
N LYS A 67 5.13 5.36 5.58
CA LYS A 67 4.54 6.25 6.59
C LYS A 67 3.14 5.74 6.91
N ILE A 68 2.81 5.71 8.20
CA ILE A 68 1.45 5.47 8.66
C ILE A 68 0.88 6.82 9.08
N CYS A 69 -0.16 7.26 8.39
CA CYS A 69 -0.79 8.55 8.58
C CYS A 69 -2.25 8.36 8.99
N LYS A 70 -2.76 9.26 9.83
CA LYS A 70 -4.20 9.35 10.13
C LYS A 70 -4.82 10.41 9.22
N VAL A 71 -5.85 10.02 8.48
CA VAL A 71 -6.67 10.97 7.73
C VAL A 71 -7.58 11.67 8.74
N GLU A 72 -7.38 12.97 8.93
CA GLU A 72 -8.22 13.77 9.84
C GLU A 72 -9.46 14.31 9.13
N ARG A 73 -9.36 14.61 7.82
CA ARG A 73 -10.45 15.09 6.96
C ARG A 73 -10.18 14.68 5.52
N GLU A 74 -11.23 14.39 4.78
CA GLU A 74 -11.21 14.14 3.34
C GLU A 74 -12.30 14.99 2.69
N TYR A 75 -11.99 15.61 1.55
CA TYR A 75 -12.94 16.34 0.73
C TYR A 75 -12.80 15.83 -0.70
N SER A 76 -13.93 15.48 -1.32
CA SER A 76 -13.97 15.12 -2.73
C SER A 76 -14.90 16.10 -3.45
N SER A 77 -14.41 16.68 -4.55
CA SER A 77 -15.23 17.41 -5.49
C SER A 77 -15.33 16.56 -6.74
N SER A 78 -16.49 15.94 -6.95
CA SER A 78 -16.82 15.35 -8.25
C SER A 78 -17.20 16.53 -9.15
N GLY A 79 -16.21 17.09 -9.84
CA GLY A 79 -16.47 18.05 -10.91
C GLY A 79 -17.40 17.41 -11.94
N GLN A 80 -18.51 18.07 -12.22
CA GLN A 80 -19.44 17.72 -13.28
C GLN A 80 -18.84 18.04 -14.65
#